data_AF-A0A444K4W7-F1
#
_entry.id   AF-A0A444K4W7-F1
#
_cell.length_a   1.000
_cell.length_b   1.000
_cell.length_c   1.000
_cell.angle_alpha   90.00
_cell.angle_beta   90.00
_cell.angle_gamma   90.00
#
_symmetry.space_group_name_H-M   'P 1'
#
loop_
_entity.id
_entity.type
_entity.pdbx_description
1 polymer ?
#
loop_
_entity_poly.entity_id
_entity_poly.type
_entity_poly.pdbx_seq_one_letter_code
_entity_poly.pdbx_strand_id
1 'polypeptide(L)'
;MAGRGRGTEEGGETTAGVSERLMFAHAEPQEAPPIQLPQPRAPAEHLPDGHGAVLPVSPTAGGGRIRKQLGSVSLPALRRSVAVAASTEIDRGVGFLLVPVFLAAGVIYYFSLSTEPDLYRPLAAVALMAVCAAVSRSWQKTHLVFMASLFCALGFLSAKVETWRMATPMLGSEIQTRLTGRLVTAEAMANGRVRLTIDLMSTEHPTLRYAPDRVRLSARRIPSGMTAGSMLTGYAKLLPPTGPVRPDSYDFSFDSYFSGIGGSGFFLGDPKLLAPASTAPTGAPFGARIASAVENAREGIADHIRSSIGGSEGEIAAALIVGVRAGIPEAINESMRRTGIYHIISISGLHMALVAGTIMFLLRGAFALFPDFSSRRPVKKYAAAIALASIAAYLVISGIVVAAERSFIMLAVMLVAVLFDRAALTMRNLAISAIAVILVSPHEVVGPSFQMS
;
A
#
# COMPACT_ATOMS: atom_id res chain seq x y z
N MET A 1 80.51 -12.18 -34.65
CA MET A 1 81.23 -11.17 -35.46
C MET A 1 80.24 -10.59 -36.47
N ALA A 2 80.14 -9.27 -36.44
CA ALA A 2 79.45 -8.32 -37.32
C ALA A 2 78.64 -8.77 -38.55
N GLY A 3 77.50 -8.07 -38.71
CA GLY A 3 77.08 -7.46 -39.98
C GLY A 3 75.87 -8.14 -40.61
N ARG A 4 74.94 -7.46 -41.27
CA ARG A 4 74.69 -6.06 -41.68
C ARG A 4 73.25 -6.17 -42.27
N GLY A 5 72.29 -5.27 -42.07
CA GLY A 5 72.37 -3.85 -42.36
C GLY A 5 71.93 -3.56 -43.80
N ARG A 6 70.80 -2.84 -43.93
CA ARG A 6 70.20 -2.13 -45.09
C ARG A 6 69.35 -2.98 -46.05
N GLY A 7 68.19 -2.51 -46.53
CA GLY A 7 67.43 -1.24 -46.45
C GLY A 7 66.07 -1.52 -47.13
N THR A 8 65.04 -0.68 -47.18
CA THR A 8 64.86 0.78 -47.16
C THR A 8 63.34 1.03 -47.15
N GLU A 9 62.90 2.12 -46.51
CA GLU A 9 61.68 2.93 -46.81
C GLU A 9 60.32 2.22 -46.63
N GLU A 10 59.24 2.80 -46.09
CA GLU A 10 58.78 4.16 -45.87
C GLU A 10 57.51 4.05 -44.98
N GLY A 11 57.08 5.15 -44.34
CA GLY A 11 55.70 5.28 -43.84
C GLY A 11 55.54 5.18 -42.33
N GLY A 12 55.39 6.33 -41.69
CA GLY A 12 54.99 6.44 -40.28
C GLY A 12 53.49 6.20 -40.12
N GLU A 13 53.13 5.24 -39.28
CA GLU A 13 51.80 5.12 -38.68
C GLU A 13 51.98 4.87 -37.18
N THR A 14 51.80 5.91 -36.37
CA THR A 14 51.63 5.79 -34.93
C THR A 14 50.20 5.31 -34.64
N THR A 15 50.09 4.03 -34.30
CA THR A 15 48.90 3.41 -33.74
C THR A 15 48.51 4.07 -32.42
N ALA A 16 47.48 4.93 -32.44
CA ALA A 16 46.81 5.41 -31.23
C ALA A 16 45.75 4.38 -30.81
N GLY A 17 45.97 3.76 -29.64
CA GLY A 17 45.02 2.85 -29.02
C GLY A 17 43.72 3.56 -28.67
N VAL A 18 42.61 3.10 -29.26
CA VAL A 18 41.26 3.57 -28.95
C VAL A 18 40.84 2.96 -27.60
N SER A 19 40.71 3.82 -26.59
CA SER A 19 40.15 3.47 -25.29
C SER A 19 38.62 3.44 -25.38
N GLU A 20 38.01 2.30 -25.10
CA GLU A 20 36.54 2.06 -25.13
C GLU A 20 35.75 2.92 -24.11
N ARG A 21 36.43 3.76 -23.31
CA ARG A 21 35.79 4.71 -22.37
C ARG A 21 35.18 5.95 -23.03
N LEU A 22 35.46 6.22 -24.31
CA LEU A 22 34.88 7.37 -25.03
C LEU A 22 33.45 7.14 -25.54
N MET A 23 32.95 5.89 -25.55
CA MET A 23 31.57 5.56 -25.94
C MET A 23 30.52 5.91 -24.87
N PHE A 24 30.96 6.28 -23.65
CA PHE A 24 30.07 6.61 -22.51
C PHE A 24 30.22 8.06 -22.04
N ALA A 25 30.91 8.91 -22.79
CA ALA A 25 30.94 10.34 -22.50
C ALA A 25 29.62 10.96 -22.97
N HIS A 26 28.77 11.32 -22.02
CA HIS A 26 27.57 12.12 -22.26
C HIS A 26 27.91 13.39 -23.04
N ALA A 27 27.10 13.70 -24.05
CA ALA A 27 27.12 14.99 -24.72
C ALA A 27 26.99 16.12 -23.69
N GLU A 28 27.86 17.13 -23.79
CA GLU A 28 27.76 18.34 -22.97
C GLU A 28 26.35 18.93 -23.08
N PRO A 29 25.73 19.36 -21.98
CA PRO A 29 24.48 20.09 -22.06
C PRO A 29 24.74 21.43 -22.76
N GLN A 30 24.07 21.63 -23.91
CA GLN A 30 23.92 22.96 -24.49
C GLN A 30 23.41 23.91 -23.42
N GLU A 31 24.20 24.96 -23.16
CA GLU A 31 23.93 26.01 -22.20
C GLU A 31 22.60 26.68 -22.57
N ALA A 32 21.54 26.36 -21.83
CA ALA A 32 20.25 27.04 -21.97
C ALA A 32 20.46 28.53 -21.63
N PRO A 33 19.84 29.47 -22.36
CA PRO A 33 19.97 30.88 -22.06
C PRO A 33 19.53 31.14 -20.61
N PRO A 34 20.22 32.02 -19.88
CA PRO A 34 19.95 32.23 -18.47
C PRO A 34 18.49 32.66 -18.27
N ILE A 35 17.78 31.92 -17.42
CA ILE A 35 16.44 32.29 -16.97
C ILE A 35 16.57 33.61 -16.21
N GLN A 36 16.07 34.69 -16.81
CA GLN A 36 15.94 35.99 -16.14
C GLN A 36 14.91 35.85 -15.01
N LEU A 37 15.40 35.72 -13.77
CA LEU A 37 14.59 35.93 -12.58
C LEU A 37 14.02 37.37 -12.62
N PRO A 38 12.75 37.59 -12.26
CA PRO A 38 12.21 38.95 -12.15
C PRO A 38 13.07 39.76 -11.17
N GLN A 39 13.69 40.83 -11.68
CA GLN A 39 14.44 41.79 -10.86
C GLN A 39 13.51 42.32 -9.75
N PRO A 40 13.97 42.42 -8.49
CA PRO A 40 13.21 43.11 -7.46
C PRO A 40 13.00 44.55 -7.93
N ARG A 41 11.73 44.98 -7.96
CA ARG A 41 11.37 46.37 -8.29
C ARG A 41 12.18 47.31 -7.39
N ALA A 42 12.94 48.23 -7.99
CA ALA A 42 13.59 49.30 -7.26
C ALA A 42 12.55 50.09 -6.44
N PRO A 43 12.89 50.57 -5.24
CA PRO A 43 11.97 51.38 -4.45
C PRO A 43 11.61 52.64 -5.26
N ALA A 44 10.32 52.91 -5.42
CA ALA A 44 9.84 54.10 -6.11
C ALA A 44 10.39 55.37 -5.44
N GLU A 45 10.93 56.27 -6.26
CA GLU A 45 11.28 57.64 -5.87
C GLU A 45 10.09 58.34 -5.21
N HIS A 46 10.38 58.98 -4.08
CA HIS A 46 9.47 59.84 -3.34
C HIS A 46 9.08 61.07 -4.18
N LEU A 47 7.76 61.32 -4.29
CA LEU A 47 7.21 62.67 -4.46
C LEU A 47 6.54 63.08 -3.13
N PRO A 48 6.61 64.36 -2.73
CA PRO A 48 6.35 64.78 -1.37
C PRO A 48 4.87 65.11 -1.18
N ASP A 49 4.24 64.59 -0.13
CA ASP A 49 2.99 65.16 0.36
C ASP A 49 2.87 65.01 1.88
N GLY A 50 2.66 66.17 2.53
CA GLY A 50 1.60 66.36 3.51
C GLY A 50 1.68 65.63 4.85
N HIS A 51 2.19 66.35 5.85
CA HIS A 51 1.77 66.33 7.26
C HIS A 51 1.31 65.00 7.89
N GLY A 52 2.20 64.43 8.69
CA GLY A 52 1.85 63.53 9.79
C GLY A 52 3.10 63.23 10.62
N ALA A 53 3.23 63.84 11.80
CA ALA A 53 4.36 63.63 12.69
C ALA A 53 4.41 62.15 13.16
N VAL A 54 5.38 61.39 12.66
CA VAL A 54 5.73 60.06 13.18
C VAL A 54 6.82 60.23 14.22
N LEU A 55 6.48 60.02 15.49
CA LEU A 55 7.42 59.92 16.60
C LEU A 55 8.37 58.72 16.38
N PRO A 56 9.67 58.83 16.77
CA PRO A 56 10.60 57.72 16.60
C PRO A 56 10.26 56.58 17.57
N VAL A 57 9.84 55.43 17.03
CA VAL A 57 9.68 54.20 17.82
C VAL A 57 11.06 53.58 18.04
N SER A 58 11.53 53.59 19.28
CA SER A 58 12.80 52.97 19.69
C SER A 58 12.80 51.45 19.45
N PRO A 59 13.87 50.87 18.86
CA PRO A 59 13.92 49.44 18.55
C PRO A 59 14.48 48.64 19.72
N THR A 60 13.82 48.58 20.88
CA THR A 60 14.29 47.76 22.02
C THR A 60 13.17 47.31 22.95
N ALA A 61 12.19 46.53 22.46
CA ALA A 61 11.19 45.91 23.36
C ALA A 61 10.63 44.53 22.95
N GLY A 62 11.15 43.90 21.90
CA GLY A 62 10.63 42.59 21.43
C GLY A 62 11.32 41.37 22.07
N GLY A 63 12.65 41.35 22.11
CA GLY A 63 13.42 40.16 22.54
C GLY A 63 13.41 39.90 24.06
N GLY A 64 13.21 40.94 24.87
CA GLY A 64 13.24 40.83 26.33
C GLY A 64 11.98 40.21 26.95
N ARG A 65 10.82 40.32 26.29
CA ARG A 65 9.54 39.79 26.81
C ARG A 65 9.44 38.27 26.67
N ILE A 66 9.91 37.71 25.56
CA ILE A 66 9.97 36.25 25.36
C ILE A 66 11.00 35.63 26.31
N ARG A 67 12.18 36.25 26.47
CA ARG A 67 13.22 35.75 27.38
C ARG A 67 12.84 35.87 28.87
N LYS A 68 12.02 36.86 29.26
CA LYS A 68 11.45 36.98 30.63
C LYS A 68 10.25 36.04 30.88
N GLN A 69 9.48 35.67 29.85
CA GLN A 69 8.41 34.67 30.00
C GLN A 69 8.95 33.23 30.09
N LEU A 70 10.08 32.93 29.44
CA LEU A 70 10.75 31.63 29.56
C LEU A 70 11.56 31.47 30.86
N GLY A 71 11.93 32.57 31.52
CA GLY A 71 12.71 32.56 32.77
C GLY A 71 11.93 32.26 34.05
N SER A 72 10.59 32.19 34.00
CA SER A 72 9.73 31.98 35.17
C SER A 72 8.87 30.71 35.10
N VAL A 73 9.15 29.82 34.13
CA VAL A 73 8.45 28.53 34.07
C VAL A 73 9.03 27.61 35.14
N SER A 74 8.50 27.72 36.36
CA SER A 74 8.84 26.77 37.41
C SER A 74 8.40 25.37 36.98
N LEU A 75 9.31 24.39 37.02
CA LEU A 75 9.05 22.97 36.78
C LEU A 75 7.77 22.46 37.50
N PRO A 76 7.46 22.87 38.75
CA PRO A 76 6.22 22.49 39.43
C PRO A 76 4.95 23.12 38.83
N ALA A 77 5.02 24.34 38.30
CA ALA A 77 3.89 24.98 37.62
C ALA A 77 3.63 24.34 36.26
N LEU A 78 4.70 24.01 35.52
CA LEU A 78 4.61 23.27 34.28
C LEU A 78 4.00 21.88 34.51
N ARG A 79 4.47 21.13 35.52
CA ARG A 79 3.91 19.82 35.90
C ARG A 79 2.42 19.90 36.25
N ARG A 80 2.00 20.92 37.00
CA ARG A 80 0.58 21.14 37.33
C ARG A 80 -0.25 21.47 36.09
N SER A 81 0.25 22.35 35.23
CA SER A 81 -0.41 22.70 33.96
C SER A 81 -0.60 21.47 33.06
N VAL A 82 0.45 20.66 32.90
CA VAL A 82 0.40 19.40 32.13
C VAL A 82 -0.56 18.39 32.77
N ALA A 83 -0.57 18.26 34.11
CA ALA A 83 -1.47 17.34 34.79
C ALA A 83 -2.95 17.75 34.60
N VAL A 84 -3.26 19.04 34.69
CA VAL A 84 -4.62 19.57 34.47
C VAL A 84 -5.05 19.37 33.01
N ALA A 85 -4.17 19.66 32.05
CA ALA A 85 -4.41 19.43 30.63
C ALA A 85 -4.63 17.94 30.32
N ALA A 86 -3.82 17.06 30.92
CA ALA A 86 -3.96 15.62 30.74
C ALA A 86 -5.29 15.09 31.32
N SER A 87 -5.72 15.57 32.50
CA SER A 87 -7.02 15.19 33.05
C SER A 87 -8.18 15.66 32.17
N THR A 88 -8.12 16.90 31.67
CA THR A 88 -9.18 17.43 30.80
C THR A 88 -9.27 16.69 29.48
N GLU A 89 -8.16 16.22 28.91
CA GLU A 89 -8.20 15.40 27.70
C GLU A 89 -8.64 13.95 27.94
N ILE A 90 -8.33 13.37 29.10
CA ILE A 90 -8.86 12.06 29.48
C ILE A 90 -10.38 12.14 29.64
N ASP A 91 -10.90 13.20 30.26
CA ASP A 91 -12.34 13.43 30.42
C ASP A 91 -13.05 13.63 29.07
N ARG A 92 -12.34 14.14 28.05
CA ARG A 92 -12.83 14.25 26.66
C ARG A 92 -12.82 12.93 25.90
N GLY A 93 -12.30 11.85 26.49
CA GLY A 93 -12.28 10.51 25.89
C GLY A 93 -11.10 10.23 24.97
N VAL A 94 -10.02 11.03 25.05
CA VAL A 94 -8.79 10.81 24.26
C VAL A 94 -8.16 9.44 24.51
N GLY A 95 -8.38 8.85 25.70
CA GLY A 95 -7.89 7.51 26.01
C GLY A 95 -8.30 6.44 24.99
N PHE A 96 -9.52 6.52 24.43
CA PHE A 96 -9.96 5.60 23.39
C PHE A 96 -9.24 5.83 22.04
N LEU A 97 -8.92 7.08 21.73
CA LEU A 97 -8.22 7.44 20.48
C LEU A 97 -6.77 6.95 20.47
N LEU A 98 -6.18 6.71 21.64
CA LEU A 98 -4.81 6.19 21.77
C LEU A 98 -4.73 4.66 21.67
N VAL A 99 -5.86 3.94 21.75
CA VAL A 99 -5.89 2.47 21.62
C VAL A 99 -5.22 1.99 20.32
N PRO A 100 -5.59 2.48 19.12
CA PRO A 100 -4.91 2.07 17.88
C PRO A 100 -3.42 2.44 17.87
N VAL A 101 -3.02 3.54 18.52
CA VAL A 101 -1.60 3.94 18.61
C VAL A 101 -0.80 2.91 19.41
N PHE A 102 -1.31 2.47 20.56
CA PHE A 102 -0.64 1.43 21.36
C PHE A 102 -0.65 0.05 20.69
N LEU A 103 -1.75 -0.32 20.01
CA LEU A 103 -1.79 -1.53 19.19
C LEU A 103 -0.73 -1.48 18.09
N ALA A 104 -0.67 -0.38 17.33
CA ALA A 104 0.33 -0.18 16.28
C ALA A 104 1.76 -0.22 16.82
N ALA A 105 2.03 0.39 17.99
CA ALA A 105 3.34 0.33 18.63
C ALA A 105 3.76 -1.11 18.96
N GLY A 106 2.83 -1.94 19.44
CA GLY A 106 3.06 -3.37 19.67
C GLY A 106 3.38 -4.15 18.40
N VAL A 107 2.65 -3.88 17.32
CA VAL A 107 2.86 -4.49 16.00
C VAL A 107 4.23 -4.08 15.42
N ILE A 108 4.57 -2.79 15.45
CA ILE A 108 5.86 -2.28 15.00
C ILE A 108 7.00 -2.92 15.80
N TYR A 109 6.83 -3.06 17.12
CA TYR A 109 7.82 -3.71 17.96
C TYR A 109 8.00 -5.19 17.61
N TYR A 110 6.94 -5.90 17.25
CA TYR A 110 7.05 -7.29 16.78
C TYR A 110 7.89 -7.40 15.49
N PHE A 111 7.58 -6.57 14.49
CA PHE A 111 8.25 -6.61 13.19
C PHE A 111 9.66 -6.00 13.18
N SER A 112 10.05 -5.28 14.23
CA SER A 112 11.43 -4.80 14.39
C SER A 112 12.37 -5.85 15.01
N LEU A 113 11.84 -6.97 15.50
CA LEU A 113 12.66 -8.06 16.04
C LEU A 113 13.32 -8.86 14.91
N SER A 114 14.60 -9.16 15.08
CA SER A 114 15.38 -9.98 14.14
C SER A 114 15.07 -11.47 14.23
N THR A 115 14.40 -11.90 15.30
CA THR A 115 14.06 -13.31 15.55
C THR A 115 12.61 -13.41 15.96
N GLU A 116 11.94 -14.45 15.47
CA GLU A 116 10.57 -14.69 15.82
C GLU A 116 10.46 -15.15 17.28
N PRO A 117 9.65 -14.47 18.11
CA PRO A 117 9.38 -14.90 19.46
C PRO A 117 8.46 -16.13 19.46
N ASP A 118 8.65 -17.01 20.44
CA ASP A 118 7.73 -18.11 20.70
C ASP A 118 6.35 -17.60 21.15
N LEU A 119 5.28 -18.34 20.84
CA LEU A 119 3.90 -17.94 21.12
C LEU A 119 3.58 -17.77 22.63
N TYR A 120 4.26 -18.47 23.52
CA TYR A 120 3.98 -18.40 24.96
C TYR A 120 4.37 -17.06 25.57
N ARG A 121 5.43 -16.40 25.07
CA ARG A 121 5.91 -15.10 25.59
C ARG A 121 4.88 -13.98 25.44
N PRO A 122 4.31 -13.71 24.24
CA PRO A 122 3.29 -12.69 24.09
C PRO A 122 2.00 -13.05 24.82
N LEU A 123 1.61 -14.32 24.86
CA LEU A 123 0.42 -14.76 25.61
C LEU A 123 0.57 -14.49 27.12
N ALA A 124 1.73 -14.82 27.70
CA ALA A 124 2.05 -14.54 29.09
C ALA A 124 2.10 -13.03 29.37
N ALA A 125 2.65 -12.23 28.46
CA ALA A 125 2.67 -10.78 28.59
C ALA A 125 1.27 -10.16 28.60
N VAL A 126 0.38 -10.61 27.70
CA VAL A 126 -1.03 -10.18 27.67
C VAL A 126 -1.75 -10.56 28.97
N ALA A 127 -1.59 -11.80 29.43
CA ALA A 127 -2.21 -12.26 30.68
C ALA A 127 -1.72 -11.46 31.89
N LEU A 128 -0.40 -11.24 32.01
CA LEU A 128 0.20 -10.46 33.09
C LEU A 128 -0.31 -9.01 33.08
N MET A 129 -0.29 -8.34 31.92
CA MET A 129 -0.75 -6.95 31.82
C MET A 129 -2.25 -6.81 32.08
N ALA A 130 -3.06 -7.81 31.69
CA ALA A 130 -4.49 -7.83 32.00
C ALA A 130 -4.74 -7.95 33.51
N VAL A 131 -4.00 -8.81 34.22
CA VAL A 131 -4.07 -8.93 35.68
C VAL A 131 -3.61 -7.65 36.36
N CYS A 132 -2.47 -7.09 35.96
CA CYS A 132 -1.97 -5.83 36.51
C CYS A 132 -2.97 -4.68 36.30
N ALA A 133 -3.61 -4.61 35.13
CA ALA A 133 -4.65 -3.62 34.87
C ALA A 133 -5.91 -3.85 35.73
N ALA A 134 -6.34 -5.10 35.92
CA ALA A 134 -7.48 -5.41 36.78
C ALA A 134 -7.24 -5.02 38.25
N VAL A 135 -6.04 -5.33 38.78
CA VAL A 135 -5.66 -5.02 40.17
C VAL A 135 -5.45 -3.52 40.39
N SER A 136 -4.89 -2.82 39.41
CA SER A 136 -4.60 -1.38 39.51
C SER A 136 -5.81 -0.47 39.27
N ARG A 137 -7.03 -1.02 39.14
CA ARG A 137 -8.26 -0.26 38.86
C ARG A 137 -8.56 0.85 39.88
N SER A 138 -8.09 0.70 41.11
CA SER A 138 -8.22 1.71 42.18
C SER A 138 -7.27 2.91 42.01
N TRP A 139 -6.21 2.78 41.20
CA TRP A 139 -5.19 3.80 40.99
C TRP A 139 -5.19 4.24 39.52
N GLN A 140 -5.96 5.28 39.21
CA GLN A 140 -6.24 5.74 37.84
C GLN A 140 -4.98 5.89 36.96
N LYS A 141 -3.89 6.45 37.49
CA LYS A 141 -2.65 6.65 36.72
C LYS A 141 -1.96 5.34 36.36
N THR A 142 -1.83 4.43 37.32
CA THR A 142 -1.20 3.11 37.06
C THR A 142 -2.08 2.25 36.18
N HIS A 143 -3.41 2.32 36.35
CA HIS A 143 -4.37 1.64 35.49
C HIS A 143 -4.20 2.03 34.02
N LEU A 144 -4.05 3.33 33.72
CA LEU A 144 -3.85 3.81 32.36
C LEU A 144 -2.54 3.29 31.75
N VAL A 145 -1.46 3.23 32.53
CA VAL A 145 -0.17 2.68 32.07
C VAL A 145 -0.32 1.19 31.76
N PHE A 146 -0.93 0.40 32.65
CA PHE A 146 -1.13 -1.03 32.40
C PHE A 146 -2.09 -1.30 31.23
N MET A 147 -3.10 -0.45 31.02
CA MET A 147 -3.95 -0.53 29.83
C MET A 147 -3.19 -0.23 28.54
N ALA A 148 -2.34 0.81 28.54
CA ALA A 148 -1.47 1.11 27.39
C ALA A 148 -0.53 -0.06 27.09
N SER A 149 0.13 -0.61 28.12
CA SER A 149 0.99 -1.78 27.98
C SER A 149 0.23 -3.03 27.51
N LEU A 150 -1.02 -3.22 27.97
CA LEU A 150 -1.89 -4.30 27.52
C LEU A 150 -2.21 -4.16 26.02
N PHE A 151 -2.54 -2.96 25.54
CA PHE A 151 -2.78 -2.74 24.11
C PHE A 151 -1.51 -2.95 23.27
N CYS A 152 -0.33 -2.55 23.74
CA CYS A 152 0.93 -2.91 23.07
C CYS A 152 1.12 -4.43 23.03
N ALA A 153 0.87 -5.14 24.14
CA ALA A 153 1.00 -6.60 24.18
C ALA A 153 -0.01 -7.30 23.25
N LEU A 154 -1.24 -6.78 23.16
CA LEU A 154 -2.27 -7.27 22.24
C LEU A 154 -1.89 -7.05 20.78
N GLY A 155 -1.33 -5.88 20.43
CA GLY A 155 -0.83 -5.61 19.08
C GLY A 155 0.35 -6.52 18.70
N PHE A 156 1.25 -6.78 19.65
CA PHE A 156 2.33 -7.73 19.44
C PHE A 156 1.80 -9.17 19.24
N LEU A 157 0.82 -9.59 20.04
CA LEU A 157 0.18 -10.89 19.90
C LEU A 157 -0.56 -11.01 18.55
N SER A 158 -1.26 -9.97 18.11
CA SER A 158 -1.94 -9.98 16.81
C SER A 158 -0.95 -10.13 15.67
N ALA A 159 0.20 -9.45 15.72
CA ALA A 159 1.27 -9.63 14.73
C ALA A 159 1.81 -11.07 14.70
N LYS A 160 2.01 -11.72 15.86
CA LYS A 160 2.40 -13.14 15.92
C LYS A 160 1.33 -14.09 15.36
N VAL A 161 0.07 -13.82 15.67
CA VAL A 161 -1.06 -14.62 15.13
C VAL A 161 -1.12 -14.47 13.62
N GLU A 162 -0.86 -13.27 13.08
CA GLU A 162 -0.85 -13.02 11.65
C GLU A 162 0.29 -13.76 10.93
N THR A 163 1.52 -13.76 11.46
CA THR A 163 2.60 -14.55 10.85
C THR A 163 2.30 -16.04 10.87
N TRP A 164 1.67 -16.54 11.95
CA TRP A 164 1.24 -17.93 12.02
C TRP A 164 0.08 -18.26 11.07
N ARG A 165 -0.87 -17.33 10.89
CA ARG A 165 -2.01 -17.49 9.99
C ARG A 165 -1.59 -17.52 8.52
N MET A 166 -0.63 -16.67 8.14
CA MET A 166 -0.14 -16.60 6.76
C MET A 166 0.84 -17.71 6.45
N ALA A 167 1.83 -17.96 7.32
CA ALA A 167 2.79 -19.08 7.27
C ALA A 167 3.24 -19.51 5.86
N THR A 168 3.44 -18.53 4.97
CA THR A 168 3.65 -18.79 3.54
C THR A 168 4.95 -19.55 3.32
N PRO A 169 4.93 -20.75 2.71
CA PRO A 169 6.15 -21.49 2.41
C PRO A 169 6.97 -20.73 1.35
N MET A 170 8.12 -20.18 1.74
CA MET A 170 9.01 -19.45 0.84
C MET A 170 10.06 -20.37 0.23
N LEU A 171 10.37 -20.16 -1.05
CA LEU A 171 11.44 -20.87 -1.73
C LEU A 171 12.81 -20.44 -1.15
N GLY A 172 13.66 -21.41 -0.81
CA GLY A 172 14.96 -21.14 -0.21
C GLY A 172 16.12 -20.91 -1.18
N SER A 173 16.00 -21.40 -2.43
CA SER A 173 17.06 -21.29 -3.44
C SER A 173 16.48 -21.23 -4.84
N GLU A 174 17.27 -20.74 -5.80
CA GLU A 174 16.88 -20.78 -7.20
C GLU A 174 16.82 -22.23 -7.72
N ILE A 175 15.72 -22.60 -8.37
CA ILE A 175 15.50 -23.96 -8.89
C ILE A 175 14.81 -23.89 -10.25
N GLN A 176 15.25 -24.73 -11.17
CA GLN A 176 14.54 -24.99 -12.42
C GLN A 176 13.71 -26.26 -12.24
N THR A 177 12.40 -26.17 -12.45
CA THR A 177 11.50 -27.31 -12.30
C THR A 177 10.35 -27.22 -13.30
N ARG A 178 9.76 -28.36 -13.63
CA ARG A 178 8.49 -28.39 -14.32
C ARG A 178 7.38 -28.27 -13.28
N LEU A 179 6.57 -27.24 -13.40
CA LEU A 179 5.44 -27.04 -12.50
C LEU A 179 4.13 -27.34 -13.20
N THR A 180 3.18 -27.81 -12.41
CA THR A 180 1.77 -27.92 -12.77
C THR A 180 0.97 -27.18 -11.72
N GLY A 181 0.09 -26.31 -12.18
CA GLY A 181 -0.68 -25.46 -11.28
C GLY A 181 -1.93 -24.88 -11.91
N ARG A 182 -2.74 -24.26 -11.07
CA ARG A 182 -3.95 -23.56 -11.45
C ARG A 182 -3.64 -22.08 -11.63
N LEU A 183 -4.09 -21.51 -12.74
CA LEU A 183 -3.98 -20.08 -12.98
C LEU A 183 -4.95 -19.31 -12.08
N VAL A 184 -4.43 -18.39 -11.27
CA VAL A 184 -5.22 -17.50 -10.41
C VAL A 184 -5.51 -16.21 -11.16
N THR A 185 -4.45 -15.52 -11.62
CA THR A 185 -4.55 -14.27 -12.38
C THR A 185 -3.58 -14.27 -13.55
N ALA A 186 -3.95 -13.61 -14.64
CA ALA A 186 -3.11 -13.42 -15.81
C ALA A 186 -3.13 -11.94 -16.22
N GLU A 187 -2.01 -11.26 -15.98
CA GLU A 187 -1.88 -9.83 -16.22
C GLU A 187 -1.02 -9.61 -17.47
N ALA A 188 -1.61 -9.11 -18.55
CA ALA A 188 -0.89 -8.71 -19.75
C ALA A 188 -0.08 -7.43 -19.46
N MET A 189 1.24 -7.51 -19.61
CA MET A 189 2.13 -6.36 -19.40
C MET A 189 2.32 -5.56 -20.68
N ALA A 190 2.53 -4.25 -20.56
CA ALA A 190 2.80 -3.37 -21.71
C ALA A 190 4.03 -3.77 -22.56
N ASN A 191 4.98 -4.51 -21.98
CA ASN A 191 6.16 -5.03 -22.70
C ASN A 191 5.88 -6.31 -23.53
N GLY A 192 4.62 -6.74 -23.61
CA GLY A 192 4.17 -7.93 -24.33
C GLY A 192 4.36 -9.24 -23.58
N ARG A 193 4.91 -9.24 -22.35
CA ARG A 193 4.95 -10.41 -21.47
C ARG A 193 3.65 -10.53 -20.69
N VAL A 194 3.36 -11.73 -20.19
CA VAL A 194 2.21 -11.96 -19.29
C VAL A 194 2.72 -12.39 -17.94
N ARG A 195 2.25 -11.76 -16.88
CA ARG A 195 2.53 -12.14 -15.50
C ARG A 195 1.40 -13.05 -15.01
N LEU A 196 1.74 -14.27 -14.64
CA LEU A 196 0.83 -15.30 -14.20
C LEU A 196 1.03 -15.53 -12.70
N THR A 197 -0.06 -15.45 -11.93
CA THR A 197 -0.09 -15.93 -10.54
C THR A 197 -0.68 -17.33 -10.55
N ILE A 198 0.06 -18.31 -10.04
CA ILE A 198 -0.28 -19.73 -10.18
C ILE A 198 -0.27 -20.38 -8.80
N ASP A 199 -1.36 -21.08 -8.47
CA ASP A 199 -1.42 -21.99 -7.33
C ASP A 199 -0.75 -23.30 -7.75
N LEU A 200 0.36 -23.64 -7.08
CA LEU A 200 1.21 -24.78 -7.41
C LEU A 200 0.58 -26.06 -6.86
N MET A 201 0.40 -27.06 -7.73
CA MET A 201 -0.16 -28.36 -7.33
C MET A 201 0.91 -29.44 -7.28
N SER A 202 1.81 -29.45 -8.27
CA SER A 202 2.93 -30.38 -8.29
C SER A 202 4.14 -29.78 -8.99
N THR A 203 5.31 -30.29 -8.61
CA THR A 203 6.58 -30.02 -9.27
C THR A 203 7.20 -31.34 -9.68
N GLU A 204 7.81 -31.36 -10.86
CA GLU A 204 8.47 -32.53 -11.43
C GLU A 204 9.86 -32.12 -11.91
N HIS A 205 10.83 -33.02 -11.73
CA HIS A 205 12.18 -32.84 -12.25
C HIS A 205 12.82 -31.48 -11.89
N PRO A 206 13.06 -31.17 -10.59
CA PRO A 206 12.90 -31.98 -9.39
C PRO A 206 11.57 -31.78 -8.66
N THR A 207 11.16 -32.78 -7.87
CA THR A 207 10.03 -32.67 -6.93
C THR A 207 10.46 -31.92 -5.69
N LEU A 208 9.87 -30.75 -5.44
CA LEU A 208 10.17 -29.94 -4.26
C LEU A 208 9.47 -30.52 -3.03
N ARG A 209 10.25 -30.79 -1.97
CA ARG A 209 9.71 -31.23 -0.67
C ARG A 209 8.95 -30.12 0.06
N TYR A 210 9.43 -28.88 -0.08
CA TYR A 210 8.81 -27.66 0.44
C TYR A 210 8.49 -26.75 -0.74
N ALA A 211 7.42 -27.09 -1.45
CA ALA A 211 6.96 -26.30 -2.58
C ALA A 211 6.14 -25.11 -2.07
N PRO A 212 6.31 -23.90 -2.62
CA PRO A 212 5.44 -22.77 -2.30
C PRO A 212 4.02 -23.03 -2.84
N ASP A 213 2.99 -22.68 -2.06
CA ASP A 213 1.59 -22.90 -2.50
C ASP A 213 1.23 -22.04 -3.72
N ARG A 214 1.85 -20.87 -3.85
CA ARG A 214 1.60 -19.93 -4.94
C ARG A 214 2.89 -19.27 -5.41
N VAL A 215 3.01 -19.14 -6.73
CA VAL A 215 4.17 -18.54 -7.41
C VAL A 215 3.74 -17.51 -8.44
N ARG A 216 4.58 -16.50 -8.64
CA ARG A 216 4.37 -15.45 -9.65
C ARG A 216 5.39 -15.58 -10.77
N LEU A 217 4.93 -15.93 -11.97
CA LEU A 217 5.79 -16.24 -13.11
C LEU A 217 5.52 -15.36 -14.30
N SER A 218 6.57 -14.93 -14.99
CA SER A 218 6.43 -14.20 -16.25
C SER A 218 6.62 -15.12 -17.45
N ALA A 219 5.62 -15.17 -18.33
CA ALA A 219 5.62 -15.89 -19.61
C ALA A 219 5.75 -14.90 -20.78
N ARG A 220 6.31 -15.37 -21.91
CA ARG A 220 6.40 -14.57 -23.15
C ARG A 220 5.10 -14.60 -23.93
N ARG A 221 4.48 -15.78 -24.06
CA ARG A 221 3.15 -15.97 -24.63
C ARG A 221 2.36 -16.93 -23.76
N ILE A 222 1.05 -16.78 -23.81
CA ILE A 222 0.10 -17.73 -23.23
C ILE A 222 -0.76 -18.33 -24.34
N PRO A 223 -1.16 -19.62 -24.22
CA PRO A 223 -2.11 -20.23 -25.14
C PRO A 223 -3.45 -19.47 -25.17
N SER A 224 -4.09 -19.43 -26.34
CA SER A 224 -5.44 -18.89 -26.47
C SER A 224 -6.45 -19.70 -25.64
N GLY A 225 -7.37 -19.01 -24.96
CA GLY A 225 -8.36 -19.63 -24.08
C GLY A 225 -7.87 -19.95 -22.66
N MET A 226 -6.65 -19.55 -22.30
CA MET A 226 -6.15 -19.64 -20.93
C MET A 226 -6.78 -18.52 -20.07
N THR A 227 -7.68 -18.90 -19.17
CA THR A 227 -8.40 -17.99 -18.26
C THR A 227 -8.17 -18.37 -16.79
N ALA A 228 -8.52 -17.49 -15.85
CA ALA A 228 -8.42 -17.79 -14.43
C ALA A 228 -9.22 -19.07 -14.11
N GLY A 229 -8.59 -19.97 -13.35
CA GLY A 229 -9.08 -21.30 -13.03
C GLY A 229 -8.57 -22.42 -13.96
N SER A 230 -7.93 -22.08 -15.08
CA SER A 230 -7.36 -23.07 -16.01
C SER A 230 -6.15 -23.79 -15.40
N MET A 231 -5.92 -25.04 -15.80
CA MET A 231 -4.73 -25.79 -15.40
C MET A 231 -3.63 -25.66 -16.45
N LEU A 232 -2.42 -25.36 -16.02
CA LEU A 232 -1.27 -25.22 -16.90
C LEU A 232 -0.06 -26.01 -16.39
N THR A 233 0.81 -26.39 -17.33
CA THR A 233 2.13 -26.96 -17.04
C THR A 233 3.21 -26.26 -17.84
N GLY A 234 4.40 -26.10 -17.26
CA GLY A 234 5.53 -25.52 -17.98
C GLY A 234 6.83 -25.68 -17.22
N TYR A 235 7.93 -25.59 -17.95
CA TYR A 235 9.27 -25.49 -17.37
C TYR A 235 9.53 -24.04 -16.96
N ALA A 236 9.82 -23.81 -15.69
CA ALA A 236 10.08 -22.48 -15.16
C ALA A 236 11.32 -22.47 -14.27
N LYS A 237 11.97 -21.30 -14.25
CA LYS A 237 13.01 -20.97 -13.28
C LYS A 237 12.35 -20.22 -12.14
N LEU A 238 12.34 -20.83 -10.96
CA LEU A 238 11.82 -20.26 -9.73
C LEU A 238 12.97 -19.61 -8.95
N LEU A 239 12.75 -18.37 -8.55
CA LEU A 239 13.64 -17.53 -7.76
C LEU A 239 13.02 -17.31 -6.38
N PRO A 240 13.83 -17.35 -5.30
CA PRO A 240 13.36 -16.94 -3.99
C PRO A 240 12.98 -15.45 -4.01
N PRO A 241 11.96 -15.01 -3.25
CA PRO A 241 11.67 -13.59 -3.08
C PRO A 241 12.92 -12.87 -2.56
N THR A 242 13.29 -11.77 -3.21
CA THR A 242 14.46 -10.98 -2.81
C THR A 242 14.12 -10.08 -1.65
N GLY A 243 14.97 -10.06 -0.63
CA GLY A 243 14.88 -9.08 0.46
C GLY A 243 15.18 -7.65 0.00
N PRO A 244 15.26 -6.71 0.95
CA PRO A 244 15.48 -5.30 0.65
C PRO A 244 16.88 -5.09 0.04
N VAL A 245 16.96 -4.30 -1.04
CA VAL A 245 18.21 -4.05 -1.79
C VAL A 245 19.20 -3.23 -0.96
N ARG A 246 18.69 -2.39 -0.06
CA ARG A 246 19.45 -1.58 0.89
C ARG A 246 18.83 -1.72 2.30
N PRO A 247 19.61 -1.53 3.38
CA PRO A 247 19.05 -1.40 4.71
C PRO A 247 17.91 -0.37 4.72
N ASP A 248 16.81 -0.71 5.42
CA ASP A 248 15.60 0.12 5.56
C ASP A 248 14.86 0.45 4.25
N SER A 249 15.21 -0.20 3.13
CA SER A 249 14.46 -0.08 1.88
C SER A 249 13.26 -1.03 1.85
N TYR A 250 12.40 -0.85 0.83
CA TYR A 250 11.23 -1.69 0.65
C TYR A 250 11.60 -3.17 0.53
N ASP A 251 10.98 -4.00 1.37
CA ASP A 251 11.23 -5.43 1.42
C ASP A 251 10.19 -6.19 0.59
N PHE A 252 10.59 -6.63 -0.61
CA PHE A 252 9.72 -7.41 -1.49
C PHE A 252 9.45 -8.82 -0.96
N SER A 253 10.34 -9.37 -0.13
CA SER A 253 10.17 -10.69 0.48
C SER A 253 9.09 -10.66 1.56
N PHE A 254 9.03 -9.57 2.33
CA PHE A 254 7.95 -9.30 3.30
C PHE A 254 6.59 -9.20 2.59
N ASP A 255 6.49 -8.36 1.55
CA ASP A 255 5.25 -8.21 0.77
C ASP A 255 4.80 -9.54 0.13
N SER A 256 5.75 -10.31 -0.42
CA SER A 256 5.48 -11.62 -1.01
C SER A 256 4.97 -12.62 0.03
N TYR A 257 5.55 -12.62 1.24
CA TYR A 257 5.14 -13.48 2.34
C TYR A 257 3.69 -13.23 2.75
N PHE A 258 3.31 -11.97 3.02
CA PHE A 258 1.94 -11.62 3.41
C PHE A 258 0.93 -11.68 2.25
N SER A 259 1.41 -11.64 1.01
CA SER A 259 0.60 -11.89 -0.19
C SER A 259 0.39 -13.39 -0.49
N GLY A 260 0.99 -14.29 0.29
CA GLY A 260 0.94 -15.74 0.05
C GLY A 260 1.77 -16.20 -1.16
N ILE A 261 2.71 -15.38 -1.65
CA ILE A 261 3.55 -15.67 -2.82
C ILE A 261 4.91 -16.18 -2.32
N GLY A 262 5.13 -17.48 -2.43
CA GLY A 262 6.35 -18.13 -1.94
C GLY A 262 7.53 -18.08 -2.91
N GLY A 263 7.32 -17.64 -4.15
CA GLY A 263 8.39 -17.56 -5.16
C GLY A 263 8.01 -16.75 -6.38
N SER A 264 9.01 -16.21 -7.06
CA SER A 264 8.85 -15.46 -8.31
C SER A 264 9.70 -16.09 -9.41
N GLY A 265 9.48 -15.76 -10.68
CA GLY A 265 10.26 -16.38 -11.74
C GLY A 265 9.79 -16.11 -13.15
N PHE A 266 10.29 -16.92 -14.07
CA PHE A 266 9.91 -16.87 -15.47
C PHE A 266 9.87 -18.26 -16.08
N PHE A 267 9.00 -18.43 -17.06
CA PHE A 267 8.95 -19.64 -17.85
C PHE A 267 10.12 -19.69 -18.84
N LEU A 268 10.73 -20.87 -18.99
CA LEU A 268 11.79 -21.13 -19.96
C LEU A 268 11.23 -21.42 -21.36
N GLY A 269 9.96 -21.83 -21.44
CA GLY A 269 9.22 -22.02 -22.69
C GLY A 269 7.75 -21.62 -22.51
N ASP A 270 6.97 -21.67 -23.59
CA ASP A 270 5.56 -21.29 -23.50
C ASP A 270 4.78 -22.32 -22.64
N PRO A 271 3.98 -21.89 -21.64
CA PRO A 271 3.20 -22.78 -20.81
C PRO A 271 2.14 -23.52 -21.64
N LYS A 272 1.89 -24.79 -21.33
CA LYS A 272 0.89 -25.62 -21.99
C LYS A 272 -0.39 -25.67 -21.17
N LEU A 273 -1.53 -25.48 -21.82
CA LEU A 273 -2.85 -25.66 -21.22
C LEU A 273 -3.14 -27.16 -21.08
N LEU A 274 -3.35 -27.64 -19.85
CA LEU A 274 -3.71 -29.04 -19.57
C LEU A 274 -5.22 -29.26 -19.58
N ALA A 275 -5.95 -28.34 -18.95
CA ALA A 275 -7.40 -28.37 -18.91
C ALA A 275 -7.94 -26.93 -18.90
N PRO A 276 -8.95 -26.61 -19.74
CA PRO A 276 -9.68 -25.36 -19.65
C PRO A 276 -10.35 -25.22 -18.28
N ALA A 277 -10.59 -23.98 -17.83
CA ALA A 277 -11.30 -23.71 -16.57
C ALA A 277 -12.63 -24.47 -16.45
N SER A 278 -13.34 -24.68 -17.57
CA SER A 278 -14.64 -25.37 -17.65
C SER A 278 -14.59 -26.88 -17.38
N THR A 279 -13.42 -27.50 -17.56
CA THR A 279 -13.20 -28.96 -17.43
C THR A 279 -12.18 -29.27 -16.33
N ALA A 280 -11.67 -28.24 -15.65
CA ALA A 280 -10.77 -28.42 -14.52
C ALA A 280 -11.47 -29.28 -13.44
N PRO A 281 -10.79 -30.28 -12.86
CA PRO A 281 -11.41 -31.24 -11.97
C PRO A 281 -12.19 -30.54 -10.85
N THR A 282 -13.39 -31.06 -10.58
CA THR A 282 -14.39 -30.59 -9.61
C THR A 282 -13.89 -30.53 -8.16
N GLY A 283 -12.63 -30.91 -7.91
CA GLY A 283 -11.94 -30.80 -6.62
C GLY A 283 -11.38 -29.42 -6.29
N ALA A 284 -11.66 -28.38 -7.08
CA ALA A 284 -11.33 -27.01 -6.73
C ALA A 284 -12.12 -26.57 -5.47
N PRO A 285 -11.46 -26.00 -4.44
CA PRO A 285 -12.17 -25.39 -3.32
C PRO A 285 -13.19 -24.37 -3.81
N PHE A 286 -14.37 -24.32 -3.19
CA PHE A 286 -15.45 -23.41 -3.59
C PHE A 286 -14.98 -21.95 -3.68
N GLY A 287 -14.14 -21.52 -2.74
CA GLY A 287 -13.53 -20.19 -2.75
C GLY A 287 -12.67 -19.91 -3.99
N ALA A 288 -11.88 -20.90 -4.43
CA ALA A 288 -11.05 -20.75 -5.64
C ALA A 288 -11.92 -20.61 -6.90
N ARG A 289 -13.08 -21.26 -6.95
CA ARG A 289 -14.03 -21.13 -8.07
C ARG A 289 -14.64 -19.74 -8.14
N ILE A 290 -15.04 -19.18 -6.99
CA ILE A 290 -15.54 -17.81 -6.91
C ILE A 290 -14.43 -16.83 -7.31
N ALA A 291 -13.22 -17.00 -6.77
CA ALA A 291 -12.09 -16.13 -7.09
C ALA A 291 -11.78 -16.12 -8.59
N SER A 292 -11.73 -17.30 -9.23
CA SER A 292 -11.55 -17.39 -10.68
C SER A 292 -12.72 -16.77 -11.47
N ALA A 293 -13.96 -16.93 -11.01
CA ALA A 293 -15.12 -16.32 -11.66
C ALA A 293 -15.09 -14.79 -11.58
N VAL A 294 -14.73 -14.24 -10.42
CA VAL A 294 -14.53 -12.80 -10.23
C VAL A 294 -13.41 -12.30 -11.12
N GLU A 295 -12.27 -12.99 -11.16
CA GLU A 295 -11.14 -12.58 -12.00
C GLU A 295 -11.50 -12.62 -13.49
N ASN A 296 -12.21 -13.64 -13.95
CA ASN A 296 -12.68 -13.70 -15.34
C ASN A 296 -13.68 -12.59 -15.66
N ALA A 297 -14.56 -12.22 -14.71
CA ALA A 297 -15.45 -11.08 -14.88
C ALA A 297 -14.68 -9.75 -14.95
N ARG A 298 -13.63 -9.59 -14.13
CA ARG A 298 -12.75 -8.41 -14.15
C ARG A 298 -12.04 -8.26 -15.48
N GLU A 299 -11.42 -9.34 -15.98
CA GLU A 299 -10.74 -9.32 -17.27
C GLU A 299 -11.74 -9.08 -18.41
N GLY A 300 -12.94 -9.67 -18.34
CA GLY A 300 -13.99 -9.41 -19.32
C GLY A 300 -14.44 -7.93 -19.37
N ILE A 301 -14.52 -7.26 -18.22
CA ILE A 301 -14.78 -5.81 -18.17
C ILE A 301 -13.58 -5.02 -18.71
N ALA A 302 -12.35 -5.39 -18.34
CA ALA A 302 -11.14 -4.75 -18.83
C ALA A 302 -11.03 -4.84 -20.35
N ASP A 303 -11.27 -6.02 -20.92
CA ASP A 303 -11.27 -6.27 -22.36
C ASP A 303 -12.37 -5.49 -23.08
N HIS A 304 -13.56 -5.37 -22.48
CA HIS A 304 -14.62 -4.52 -23.03
C HIS A 304 -14.20 -3.05 -23.08
N ILE A 305 -13.59 -2.52 -22.02
CA ILE A 305 -13.08 -1.15 -21.96
C ILE A 305 -11.97 -0.94 -23.01
N ARG A 306 -11.00 -1.87 -23.08
CA ARG A 306 -9.92 -1.85 -24.07
C ARG A 306 -10.44 -1.88 -25.49
N SER A 307 -11.44 -2.70 -25.79
CA SER A 307 -12.04 -2.79 -27.12
C SER A 307 -12.81 -1.53 -27.52
N SER A 308 -13.33 -0.78 -26.55
CA SER A 308 -14.15 0.42 -26.78
C SER A 308 -13.33 1.71 -26.87
N ILE A 309 -12.31 1.85 -26.03
CA ILE A 309 -11.47 3.06 -25.97
C ILE A 309 -10.17 2.87 -26.78
N GLY A 310 -9.53 1.71 -26.65
CA GLY A 310 -8.23 1.42 -27.23
C GLY A 310 -7.06 2.17 -26.56
N GLY A 311 -5.84 1.81 -26.99
CA GLY A 311 -4.63 2.54 -26.60
C GLY A 311 -4.29 2.49 -25.11
N SER A 312 -3.53 3.50 -24.66
CA SER A 312 -3.09 3.60 -23.27
C SER A 312 -4.20 4.13 -22.35
N GLU A 313 -5.10 4.92 -22.91
CA GLU A 313 -6.27 5.48 -22.26
C GLU A 313 -7.23 4.37 -21.81
N GLY A 314 -7.42 3.34 -22.65
CA GLY A 314 -8.18 2.14 -22.29
C GLY A 314 -7.57 1.38 -21.11
N GLU A 315 -6.25 1.24 -21.06
CA GLU A 315 -5.54 0.61 -19.92
C GLU A 315 -5.66 1.44 -18.63
N ILE A 316 -5.59 2.77 -18.73
CA ILE A 316 -5.82 3.66 -17.58
C ILE A 316 -7.26 3.55 -17.10
N ALA A 317 -8.24 3.50 -18.00
CA ALA A 317 -9.65 3.33 -17.65
C ALA A 317 -9.91 1.96 -17.00
N ALA A 318 -9.34 0.89 -17.52
CA ALA A 318 -9.42 -0.44 -16.91
C ALA A 318 -8.77 -0.47 -15.52
N ALA A 319 -7.63 0.21 -15.33
CA ALA A 319 -6.98 0.35 -14.04
C ALA A 319 -7.86 1.07 -13.00
N LEU A 320 -8.52 2.15 -13.40
CA LEU A 320 -9.38 2.94 -12.51
C LEU A 320 -10.69 2.23 -12.14
N ILE A 321 -11.28 1.48 -13.08
CA ILE A 321 -12.60 0.85 -12.89
C ILE A 321 -12.46 -0.52 -12.20
N VAL A 322 -11.61 -1.40 -12.73
CA VAL A 322 -11.49 -2.81 -12.28
C VAL A 322 -10.14 -3.15 -11.66
N GLY A 323 -9.20 -2.19 -11.58
CA GLY A 323 -7.93 -2.37 -10.90
C GLY A 323 -6.84 -3.06 -11.73
N VAL A 324 -7.05 -3.27 -13.04
CA VAL A 324 -6.10 -3.94 -13.94
C VAL A 324 -5.07 -2.92 -14.45
N ARG A 325 -3.83 -2.98 -13.95
CA ARG A 325 -2.79 -1.96 -14.22
C ARG A 325 -1.66 -2.39 -15.14
N ALA A 326 -1.47 -3.69 -15.31
CA ALA A 326 -0.26 -4.23 -15.93
C ALA A 326 -0.07 -3.77 -17.39
N GLY A 327 -1.15 -3.45 -18.10
CA GLY A 327 -1.09 -2.99 -19.49
C GLY A 327 -0.65 -1.54 -19.66
N ILE A 328 -0.56 -0.72 -18.60
CA ILE A 328 -0.14 0.69 -18.71
C ILE A 328 1.35 0.75 -19.10
N PRO A 329 1.72 1.43 -20.21
CA PRO A 329 3.11 1.59 -20.62
C PRO A 329 3.99 2.27 -19.57
N GLU A 330 5.23 1.79 -19.44
CA GLU A 330 6.15 2.29 -18.40
C GLU A 330 6.49 3.77 -18.57
N ALA A 331 6.53 4.28 -19.80
CA ALA A 331 6.72 5.72 -20.06
C ALA A 331 5.60 6.58 -19.45
N ILE A 332 4.36 6.07 -19.45
CA ILE A 332 3.21 6.73 -18.83
C ILE A 332 3.29 6.62 -17.30
N ASN A 333 3.61 5.43 -16.78
CA ASN A 333 3.84 5.24 -15.35
C ASN A 333 4.90 6.22 -14.83
N GLU A 334 6.02 6.37 -15.54
CA GLU A 334 7.09 7.31 -15.19
C GLU A 334 6.63 8.76 -15.26
N SER A 335 5.89 9.14 -16.31
CA SER A 335 5.34 10.49 -16.43
C SER A 335 4.39 10.82 -15.27
N MET A 336 3.55 9.85 -14.86
CA MET A 336 2.65 9.99 -13.72
C MET A 336 3.39 10.03 -12.37
N ARG A 337 4.49 9.30 -12.22
CA ARG A 337 5.37 9.40 -11.04
C ARG A 337 6.04 10.78 -10.97
N ARG A 338 6.58 11.27 -12.08
CA ARG A 338 7.24 12.59 -12.16
C ARG A 338 6.29 13.75 -11.87
N THR A 339 5.03 13.63 -12.26
CA THR A 339 3.97 14.61 -11.98
C THR A 339 3.29 14.40 -10.63
N GLY A 340 3.64 13.34 -9.90
CA GLY A 340 3.08 13.01 -8.59
C GLY A 340 1.67 12.42 -8.60
N ILE A 341 1.05 12.20 -9.76
CA ILE A 341 -0.34 11.73 -9.91
C ILE A 341 -0.48 10.19 -9.97
N TYR A 342 0.63 9.45 -9.89
CA TYR A 342 0.63 7.99 -9.98
C TYR A 342 -0.31 7.30 -8.97
N HIS A 343 -0.48 7.90 -7.78
CA HIS A 343 -1.34 7.38 -6.74
C HIS A 343 -2.84 7.33 -7.14
N ILE A 344 -3.27 8.12 -8.13
CA ILE A 344 -4.66 8.17 -8.60
C ILE A 344 -5.04 6.92 -9.40
N ILE A 345 -4.09 6.28 -10.09
CA ILE A 345 -4.30 5.02 -10.82
C ILE A 345 -4.69 3.89 -9.86
N SER A 346 -4.30 4.03 -8.59
CA SER A 346 -4.74 3.10 -7.57
C SER A 346 -6.15 3.41 -7.13
N ILE A 347 -7.00 2.38 -7.14
CA ILE A 347 -8.28 2.42 -6.43
C ILE A 347 -8.01 2.85 -5.00
N SER A 348 -8.54 4.01 -4.66
CA SER A 348 -8.25 4.74 -3.43
C SER A 348 -9.52 4.87 -2.59
N GLY A 349 -9.37 5.36 -1.35
CA GLY A 349 -10.52 5.62 -0.49
C GLY A 349 -11.51 6.61 -1.07
N LEU A 350 -11.05 7.54 -1.91
CA LEU A 350 -11.93 8.46 -2.63
C LEU A 350 -12.87 7.73 -3.59
N HIS A 351 -12.39 6.71 -4.31
CA HIS A 351 -13.22 5.94 -5.23
C HIS A 351 -14.32 5.18 -4.48
N MET A 352 -13.95 4.51 -3.38
CA MET A 352 -14.90 3.81 -2.52
C MET A 352 -15.93 4.77 -1.91
N ALA A 353 -15.48 5.96 -1.46
CA ALA A 353 -16.35 6.98 -0.89
C ALA A 353 -17.30 7.58 -1.93
N LEU A 354 -16.84 7.78 -3.18
CA LEU A 354 -17.67 8.24 -4.29
C LEU A 354 -18.75 7.21 -4.61
N VAL A 355 -18.41 5.92 -4.71
CA VAL A 355 -19.39 4.86 -4.94
C VAL A 355 -20.45 4.83 -3.84
N ALA A 356 -20.03 4.80 -2.57
CA ALA A 356 -20.96 4.83 -1.43
C ALA A 356 -21.84 6.09 -1.44
N GLY A 357 -21.22 7.26 -1.62
CA GLY A 357 -21.88 8.57 -1.60
C GLY A 357 -22.91 8.72 -2.72
N THR A 358 -22.55 8.33 -3.95
CA THR A 358 -23.45 8.35 -5.11
C THR A 358 -24.63 7.42 -4.90
N ILE A 359 -24.41 6.20 -4.42
CA ILE A 359 -25.51 5.25 -4.16
C ILE A 359 -26.42 5.78 -3.06
N MET A 360 -25.86 6.30 -1.96
CA MET A 360 -26.65 6.93 -0.91
C MET A 360 -27.46 8.12 -1.43
N PHE A 361 -26.87 8.98 -2.26
CA PHE A 361 -27.53 10.14 -2.84
C PHE A 361 -28.67 9.73 -3.77
N LEU A 362 -28.41 8.83 -4.72
CA LEU A 362 -29.40 8.34 -5.69
C LEU A 362 -30.55 7.63 -5.01
N LEU A 363 -30.28 6.73 -4.05
CA LEU A 363 -31.35 6.03 -3.32
C LEU A 363 -32.19 7.00 -2.50
N ARG A 364 -31.55 7.94 -1.79
CA ARG A 364 -32.29 8.95 -1.03
C ARG A 364 -33.13 9.85 -1.94
N GLY A 365 -32.60 10.25 -3.09
CA GLY A 365 -33.34 11.00 -4.10
C GLY A 365 -34.53 10.20 -4.64
N ALA A 366 -34.33 8.93 -5.00
CA ALA A 366 -35.38 8.04 -5.48
C ALA A 366 -36.47 7.82 -4.42
N PHE A 367 -36.09 7.59 -3.16
CA PHE A 367 -37.06 7.46 -2.06
C PHE A 367 -37.79 8.77 -1.74
N ALA A 368 -37.18 9.94 -2.00
CA ALA A 368 -37.83 11.23 -1.85
C ALA A 368 -38.97 11.45 -2.87
N LEU A 369 -38.94 10.76 -4.02
CA LEU A 369 -40.03 10.77 -5.00
C LEU A 369 -41.29 10.01 -4.52
N PHE A 370 -41.19 9.25 -3.41
CA PHE A 370 -42.30 8.50 -2.80
C PHE A 370 -42.55 8.97 -1.35
N PRO A 371 -43.27 10.09 -1.15
CA PRO A 371 -43.44 10.71 0.16
C PRO A 371 -44.06 9.78 1.22
N ASP A 372 -45.03 8.95 0.83
CA ASP A 372 -45.70 8.00 1.73
C ASP A 372 -44.77 6.94 2.32
N PHE A 373 -43.81 6.47 1.52
CA PHE A 373 -42.82 5.50 1.96
C PHE A 373 -41.72 6.18 2.80
N SER A 374 -41.27 7.36 2.36
CA SER A 374 -40.19 8.11 3.00
C SER A 374 -40.55 8.58 4.41
N SER A 375 -41.80 8.97 4.64
CA SER A 375 -42.29 9.41 5.96
C SER A 375 -42.42 8.26 6.98
N ARG A 376 -42.68 7.03 6.52
CA ARG A 376 -42.98 5.88 7.39
C ARG A 376 -41.80 4.94 7.64
N ARG A 377 -40.72 5.06 6.89
CA ARG A 377 -39.58 4.13 6.94
C ARG A 377 -38.24 4.86 7.08
N PRO A 378 -37.23 4.26 7.74
CA PRO A 378 -35.92 4.89 7.89
C PRO A 378 -35.11 4.80 6.59
N VAL A 379 -35.44 5.66 5.62
CA VAL A 379 -34.81 5.73 4.27
C VAL A 379 -33.28 5.73 4.35
N LYS A 380 -32.72 6.47 5.31
CA LYS A 380 -31.26 6.56 5.55
C LYS A 380 -30.62 5.19 5.82
N LYS A 381 -31.32 4.30 6.54
CA LYS A 381 -30.83 2.96 6.90
C LYS A 381 -30.80 2.04 5.69
N TYR A 382 -31.83 2.06 4.86
CA TYR A 382 -31.85 1.28 3.63
C TYR A 382 -30.80 1.76 2.64
N ALA A 383 -30.66 3.08 2.47
CA ALA A 383 -29.62 3.65 1.63
C ALA A 383 -28.21 3.27 2.12
N ALA A 384 -27.96 3.31 3.44
CA ALA A 384 -26.67 2.90 4.00
C ALA A 384 -26.41 1.39 3.85
N ALA A 385 -27.42 0.54 4.05
CA ALA A 385 -27.28 -0.91 3.88
C ALA A 385 -26.99 -1.29 2.42
N ILE A 386 -27.68 -0.66 1.47
CA ILE A 386 -27.43 -0.90 0.03
C ILE A 386 -26.07 -0.34 -0.36
N ALA A 387 -25.71 0.87 0.09
CA ALA A 387 -24.38 1.42 -0.16
C ALA A 387 -23.26 0.50 0.39
N LEU A 388 -23.45 -0.07 1.58
CA LEU A 388 -22.51 -1.04 2.17
C LEU A 388 -22.37 -2.30 1.32
N ALA A 389 -23.50 -2.87 0.87
CA ALA A 389 -23.49 -4.02 -0.03
C ALA A 389 -22.82 -3.70 -1.38
N SER A 390 -23.04 -2.50 -1.91
CA SER A 390 -22.45 -2.07 -3.18
C SER A 390 -20.94 -1.83 -3.09
N ILE A 391 -20.43 -1.19 -2.03
CA ILE A 391 -18.97 -1.07 -1.85
C ILE A 391 -18.32 -2.41 -1.55
N ALA A 392 -19.01 -3.36 -0.89
CA ALA A 392 -18.51 -4.72 -0.72
C ALA A 392 -18.41 -5.45 -2.07
N ALA A 393 -19.43 -5.33 -2.92
CA ALA A 393 -19.38 -5.87 -4.28
C ALA A 393 -18.27 -5.21 -5.12
N TYR A 394 -18.10 -3.89 -4.99
CA TYR A 394 -17.04 -3.17 -5.68
C TYR A 394 -15.64 -3.56 -5.19
N LEU A 395 -15.45 -3.82 -3.88
CA LEU A 395 -14.18 -4.36 -3.35
C LEU A 395 -13.81 -5.69 -4.02
N VAL A 396 -14.79 -6.60 -4.16
CA VAL A 396 -14.58 -7.89 -4.84
C VAL A 396 -14.23 -7.69 -6.32
N ILE A 397 -14.99 -6.85 -7.04
CA ILE A 397 -14.74 -6.54 -8.46
C ILE A 397 -13.41 -5.80 -8.66
N SER A 398 -12.96 -5.01 -7.69
CA SER A 398 -11.67 -4.32 -7.76
C SER A 398 -10.46 -5.24 -7.57
N GLY A 399 -10.67 -6.52 -7.23
CA GLY A 399 -9.61 -7.52 -7.03
C GLY A 399 -9.05 -7.57 -5.61
N ILE A 400 -9.78 -7.05 -4.61
CA ILE A 400 -9.36 -7.02 -3.20
C ILE A 400 -7.92 -6.51 -3.06
N VAL A 401 -7.64 -5.35 -3.65
CA VAL A 401 -6.36 -4.68 -3.45
C VAL A 401 -6.31 -4.10 -2.03
N VAL A 402 -5.16 -4.21 -1.38
CA VAL A 402 -4.93 -3.79 0.01
C VAL A 402 -5.46 -2.37 0.31
N ALA A 403 -5.19 -1.41 -0.58
CA ALA A 403 -5.66 -0.03 -0.41
C ALA A 403 -7.20 0.10 -0.43
N ALA A 404 -7.86 -0.71 -1.26
CA ALA A 404 -9.32 -0.76 -1.37
C ALA A 404 -9.95 -1.45 -0.15
N GLU A 405 -9.31 -2.50 0.37
CA GLU A 405 -9.76 -3.21 1.58
C GLU A 405 -9.79 -2.28 2.79
N ARG A 406 -8.71 -1.52 3.04
CA ARG A 406 -8.67 -0.56 4.16
C ARG A 406 -9.76 0.50 4.03
N SER A 407 -9.91 1.05 2.83
CA SER A 407 -10.93 2.05 2.53
C SER A 407 -12.34 1.51 2.74
N PHE A 408 -12.58 0.26 2.34
CA PHE A 408 -13.83 -0.45 2.59
C PHE A 408 -14.07 -0.63 4.08
N ILE A 409 -13.09 -1.06 4.88
CA ILE A 409 -13.24 -1.24 6.34
C ILE A 409 -13.62 0.10 6.99
N MET A 410 -12.94 1.20 6.64
CA MET A 410 -13.26 2.54 7.15
C MET A 410 -14.69 2.96 6.80
N LEU A 411 -15.08 2.85 5.53
CA LEU A 411 -16.44 3.20 5.09
C LEU A 411 -17.50 2.27 5.68
N ALA A 412 -17.19 0.99 5.85
CA ALA A 412 -18.09 0.02 6.47
C ALA A 412 -18.39 0.41 7.92
N VAL A 413 -17.38 0.77 8.71
CA VAL A 413 -17.57 1.28 10.08
C VAL A 413 -18.45 2.53 10.09
N MET A 414 -18.23 3.46 9.16
CA MET A 414 -19.03 4.69 9.04
C MET A 414 -20.48 4.41 8.64
N LEU A 415 -20.72 3.52 7.67
CA LEU A 415 -22.07 3.13 7.22
C LEU A 415 -22.82 2.31 8.28
N VAL A 416 -22.12 1.44 9.01
CA VAL A 416 -22.68 0.73 10.17
C VAL A 416 -23.06 1.72 11.27
N ALA A 417 -22.23 2.74 11.54
CA ALA A 417 -22.59 3.80 12.48
C ALA A 417 -23.88 4.53 12.04
N VAL A 418 -24.05 4.79 10.74
CA VAL A 418 -25.30 5.35 10.19
C VAL A 418 -26.49 4.42 10.44
N LEU A 419 -26.32 3.11 10.31
CA LEU A 419 -27.38 2.12 10.52
C LEU A 419 -27.89 2.10 11.98
N PHE A 420 -27.00 2.36 12.93
CA PHE A 420 -27.28 2.49 14.37
C PHE A 420 -27.61 3.93 14.81
N ASP A 421 -27.91 4.83 13.87
CA ASP A 421 -28.24 6.24 14.15
C ASP A 421 -27.15 7.00 14.93
N ARG A 422 -25.88 6.60 14.73
CA ARG A 422 -24.70 7.30 15.25
C ARG A 422 -24.10 8.23 14.20
N ALA A 423 -23.35 9.22 14.65
CA ALA A 423 -22.60 10.11 13.76
C ALA A 423 -21.54 9.31 13.00
N ALA A 424 -21.54 9.39 11.67
CA ALA A 424 -20.63 8.62 10.82
C ALA A 424 -19.20 9.15 10.86
N LEU A 425 -19.04 10.48 10.86
CA LEU A 425 -17.77 11.19 10.85
C LEU A 425 -17.40 11.61 12.27
N THR A 426 -16.66 10.75 12.99
CA THR A 426 -16.15 11.06 14.33
C THR A 426 -14.75 10.48 14.52
N MET A 427 -13.93 11.11 15.38
CA MET A 427 -12.62 10.57 15.77
C MET A 427 -12.75 9.18 16.40
N ARG A 428 -13.87 8.89 17.06
CA ARG A 428 -14.16 7.57 17.63
C ARG A 428 -14.34 6.51 16.55
N ASN A 429 -15.07 6.80 15.47
CA ASN A 429 -15.23 5.85 14.35
C ASN A 429 -13.92 5.67 13.59
N LEU A 430 -13.10 6.71 13.49
CA LEU A 430 -11.74 6.61 12.94
C LEU A 430 -10.90 5.64 13.79
N ALA A 431 -10.88 5.81 15.11
CA ALA A 431 -10.18 4.90 16.02
C ALA A 431 -10.70 3.46 15.94
N ILE A 432 -12.03 3.25 15.86
CA ILE A 432 -12.61 1.91 15.66
C ILE A 432 -12.15 1.30 14.33
N SER A 433 -12.11 2.09 13.26
CA SER A 433 -11.65 1.62 11.95
C SER A 433 -10.17 1.24 11.98
N ALA A 434 -9.33 2.06 12.59
CA ALA A 434 -7.90 1.76 12.76
C ALA A 434 -7.68 0.48 13.59
N ILE A 435 -8.41 0.31 14.70
CA ILE A 435 -8.38 -0.93 15.49
C ILE A 435 -8.78 -2.13 14.62
N ALA A 436 -9.85 -2.03 13.83
CA ALA A 436 -10.31 -3.12 12.97
C ALA A 436 -9.25 -3.49 11.92
N VAL A 437 -8.65 -2.50 11.25
CA VAL A 437 -7.58 -2.73 10.25
C VAL A 437 -6.36 -3.39 10.89
N ILE A 438 -5.89 -2.89 12.05
CA ILE A 438 -4.73 -3.45 12.75
C ILE A 438 -4.98 -4.90 13.20
N LEU A 439 -6.21 -5.24 13.59
CA LEU A 439 -6.54 -6.61 14.01
C LEU A 439 -6.73 -7.57 12.83
N VAL A 440 -7.20 -7.10 11.69
CA VAL A 440 -7.43 -7.93 10.49
C VAL A 440 -6.13 -8.20 9.73
N SER A 441 -5.30 -7.17 9.58
CA SER A 441 -4.03 -7.22 8.83
C SER A 441 -2.93 -6.43 9.55
N PRO A 442 -2.37 -6.95 10.67
CA PRO A 442 -1.33 -6.25 11.43
C PRO A 442 -0.11 -5.84 10.61
N HIS A 443 0.30 -6.66 9.63
CA HIS A 443 1.48 -6.41 8.80
C HIS A 443 1.40 -5.06 8.03
N GLU A 444 0.19 -4.57 7.77
CA GLU A 444 -0.05 -3.29 7.10
C GLU A 444 0.49 -2.08 7.86
N VAL A 445 0.61 -2.15 9.19
CA VAL A 445 1.10 -1.03 10.01
C VAL A 445 2.52 -0.60 9.62
N VAL A 446 3.33 -1.55 9.15
CA VAL A 446 4.70 -1.29 8.68
C VAL A 446 4.71 -0.76 7.25
N GLY A 447 3.62 -0.96 6.51
CA GLY A 447 3.48 -0.52 5.13
C GLY A 447 3.30 1.00 5.00
N PRO A 448 3.87 1.63 3.96
CA PRO A 448 3.78 3.07 3.74
C PRO A 448 2.33 3.55 3.58
N SER A 449 1.46 2.70 3.04
CA SER A 449 0.08 3.07 2.76
C SER A 449 -0.81 3.13 4.00
N PHE A 450 -0.47 2.46 5.10
CA PHE A 450 -1.14 2.64 6.39
C PHE A 450 -0.62 3.91 7.08
N GLN A 451 0.69 4.16 7.02
CA GLN A 451 1.34 5.32 7.65
C GLN A 451 0.89 6.66 7.06
N MET A 452 0.54 6.68 5.76
CA MET A 452 0.05 7.87 5.06
C MET A 452 -1.49 8.02 5.06
N SER A 453 -2.23 7.05 5.61
CA SER A 453 -3.69 7.07 5.70
C SER A 453 -4.16 7.75 6.98
#